data_AF-A0A4S4MQJ0-F1
#
_entry.id   AF-A0A4S4MQJ0-F1
#
_cell.length_a   1.000
_cell.length_b   1.000
_cell.length_c   1.000
_cell.angle_alpha   90.00
_cell.angle_beta   90.00
_cell.angle_gamma   90.00
#
_symmetry.space_group_name_H-M   'P 1'
#
loop_
_entity.id
_entity.type
_entity.pdbx_description
1 polymer ?
#
loop_
_entity_poly.entity_id
_entity_poly.type
_entity_poly.pdbx_seq_one_letter_code
_entity_poly.pdbx_strand_id
1 'polypeptide(L)'
;MFTGVAEHLPEEESVDDIIAENLVLNYSPHLSPNTRTALPAVELREILKLTATDMLRQFLRKWRQKQKVMSVPRDERLTAIVDTVLARLYSEGQEKSELLSLLEESNYIVVEELEPILIRASQFSVLYRLYRRGGDDTKLLEALSRLVTGEWVDEEVEDPLSQMFALLSDKKNRSIMQHWGVWLTNRDPERALQLLTSSTSNRRGAKAEDDQLVLQQLQESNPDAANQFLEHLVLSKRNVNPALHMQLAQSCVEQLLSCLAEDSTSKLWRAKGRSDTPFFSYFASTTPDSASKHVRLKTMLFLQASSLYDPEVIRERLTPHEKILSLEVAIVEGKCGNDRAALNTLVHSLRDFVSADAYCTLGGEIIPAKVAQSFGERFRMQPWATLFVPVASARAPVGLKRQRTVEDSRKRELTRVLLDVYMEGGEAMAAQTAQFINSQSMNLEILDILADLPPSWPLHLLQDFLSRSFRRTLHAQHEGQLVKAISASQNLQVMDETWLVLREQGAIVEEAAEDDGDGEDGEKSLSEKASGLGLDVTQLSVTEISVSADEKATLHGYDAGGLGVDENGRS
;
A
#
# COMPACT_ATOMS: atom_id res chain seq x y z
N MET A 1 -50.39 -20.12 -40.74
CA MET A 1 -50.31 -20.19 -42.22
C MET A 1 -51.72 -20.18 -42.77
N PHE A 2 -52.04 -19.29 -43.71
CA PHE A 2 -53.34 -19.31 -44.39
C PHE A 2 -53.42 -20.56 -45.27
N THR A 3 -54.54 -21.29 -45.21
CA THR A 3 -54.71 -22.64 -45.80
C THR A 3 -54.43 -22.70 -47.30
N GLY A 4 -54.75 -21.65 -48.07
CA GLY A 4 -54.47 -21.60 -49.51
C GLY A 4 -53.04 -21.21 -49.90
N VAL A 5 -52.19 -20.79 -48.96
CA VAL A 5 -50.77 -20.46 -49.25
C VAL A 5 -49.89 -21.69 -49.06
N ALA A 6 -50.26 -22.60 -48.15
CA ALA A 6 -49.52 -23.82 -47.90
C ALA A 6 -49.54 -24.79 -49.10
N GLU A 7 -50.63 -24.80 -49.88
CA GLU A 7 -50.77 -25.63 -51.10
C GLU A 7 -49.95 -25.13 -52.30
N HIS A 8 -49.47 -23.88 -52.24
CA HIS A 8 -48.69 -23.23 -53.30
C HIS A 8 -47.28 -22.85 -52.84
N LEU A 9 -46.86 -23.31 -51.67
CA LEU A 9 -45.48 -23.15 -51.22
C LEU A 9 -44.62 -24.13 -52.04
N PRO A 10 -43.56 -23.68 -52.72
CA PRO A 10 -42.64 -24.60 -53.40
C PRO A 10 -42.08 -25.62 -52.40
N GLU A 11 -41.92 -26.88 -52.84
CA GLU A 11 -41.34 -27.95 -52.03
C GLU A 11 -39.82 -27.77 -51.87
N GLU A 12 -39.21 -26.94 -52.72
CA GLU A 12 -37.79 -26.63 -52.72
C GLU A 12 -37.33 -25.83 -51.47
N GLU A 13 -36.18 -26.19 -50.92
CA GLU A 13 -35.67 -25.62 -49.66
C GLU A 13 -35.02 -24.23 -49.81
N SER A 14 -34.62 -23.83 -51.03
CA SER A 14 -33.95 -22.53 -51.26
C SER A 14 -34.34 -21.83 -52.56
N VAL A 15 -34.23 -20.50 -52.57
CA VAL A 15 -34.43 -19.66 -53.79
C VAL A 15 -33.51 -20.12 -54.93
N ASP A 16 -32.35 -20.65 -54.59
CA ASP A 16 -31.40 -21.16 -55.57
C ASP A 16 -31.89 -22.46 -56.23
N ASP A 17 -32.55 -23.32 -55.45
CA ASP A 17 -33.13 -24.57 -55.96
C ASP A 17 -34.33 -24.28 -56.85
N ILE A 18 -35.18 -23.31 -56.47
CA ILE A 18 -36.31 -22.85 -57.31
C ILE A 18 -35.82 -22.34 -58.67
N ILE A 19 -34.75 -21.53 -58.67
CA ILE A 19 -34.16 -21.03 -59.91
C ILE A 19 -33.51 -22.17 -60.70
N ALA A 20 -32.82 -23.10 -60.04
CA ALA A 20 -32.18 -24.23 -60.68
C ALA A 20 -33.20 -25.17 -61.33
N GLU A 21 -34.32 -25.47 -60.67
CA GLU A 21 -35.39 -26.29 -61.22
C GLU A 21 -36.09 -25.61 -62.40
N ASN A 22 -36.37 -24.30 -62.31
CA ASN A 22 -36.92 -23.55 -63.44
C ASN A 22 -36.00 -23.60 -64.67
N LEU A 23 -34.68 -23.49 -64.46
CA LEU A 23 -33.69 -23.59 -65.53
C LEU A 23 -33.61 -25.00 -66.13
N VAL A 24 -33.75 -26.03 -65.30
CA VAL A 24 -33.81 -27.42 -65.77
C VAL A 24 -35.07 -27.65 -66.60
N LEU A 25 -36.24 -27.19 -66.14
CA LEU A 25 -37.51 -27.35 -66.84
C LEU A 25 -37.52 -26.67 -68.21
N ASN A 26 -36.94 -25.47 -68.31
CA ASN A 26 -37.05 -24.65 -69.53
C ASN A 26 -35.92 -24.87 -70.53
N TYR A 27 -34.75 -25.36 -70.09
CA TYR A 27 -33.55 -25.38 -70.93
C TYR A 27 -32.80 -26.71 -70.96
N SER A 28 -33.19 -27.73 -70.17
CA SER A 28 -32.66 -29.09 -70.30
C SER A 28 -33.36 -29.84 -71.45
N PRO A 29 -32.65 -30.63 -72.30
CA PRO A 29 -31.21 -30.89 -72.33
C PRO A 29 -30.44 -29.98 -73.32
N HIS A 30 -31.03 -28.86 -73.75
CA HIS A 30 -30.58 -28.08 -74.90
C HIS A 30 -29.34 -27.20 -74.65
N LEU A 31 -28.83 -27.16 -73.41
CA LEU A 31 -27.59 -26.45 -73.02
C LEU A 31 -26.46 -27.45 -72.74
N SER A 32 -25.43 -27.44 -73.58
CA SER A 32 -24.19 -28.20 -73.36
C SER A 32 -23.24 -27.44 -72.41
N PRO A 33 -22.47 -28.12 -71.53
CA PRO A 33 -22.48 -29.56 -71.25
C PRO A 33 -23.60 -30.00 -70.27
N ASN A 34 -24.15 -29.11 -69.43
CA ASN A 34 -25.32 -29.34 -68.57
C ASN A 34 -25.92 -27.99 -68.13
N THR A 35 -27.22 -27.92 -67.85
CA THR A 35 -27.90 -26.72 -67.31
C THR A 35 -27.32 -26.17 -66.01
N ARG A 36 -26.53 -26.95 -65.27
CA ARG A 36 -25.87 -26.52 -64.03
C ARG A 36 -24.48 -25.89 -64.24
N THR A 37 -23.81 -26.18 -65.35
CA THR A 37 -22.40 -25.82 -65.60
C THR A 37 -22.18 -25.05 -66.89
N ALA A 38 -23.19 -24.98 -67.77
CA ALA A 38 -23.13 -24.15 -68.96
C ALA A 38 -23.03 -22.67 -68.57
N LEU A 39 -22.04 -21.95 -69.14
CA LEU A 39 -21.81 -20.53 -68.86
C LEU A 39 -23.10 -19.67 -68.95
N PRO A 40 -23.92 -19.79 -70.02
CA PRO A 40 -25.15 -19.00 -70.14
C PRO A 40 -26.18 -19.33 -69.05
N ALA A 41 -26.22 -20.58 -68.56
CA ALA A 41 -27.13 -20.97 -67.51
C ALA A 41 -26.67 -20.43 -66.14
N VAL A 42 -25.36 -20.36 -65.91
CA VAL A 42 -24.77 -19.76 -64.71
C VAL A 42 -25.05 -18.26 -64.68
N GLU A 43 -24.83 -17.55 -65.79
CA GLU A 43 -25.14 -16.12 -65.92
C GLU A 43 -26.65 -15.85 -65.69
N LEU A 44 -27.53 -16.64 -66.32
CA LEU A 44 -28.97 -16.47 -66.17
C LEU A 44 -29.44 -16.78 -64.75
N ARG A 45 -28.84 -17.79 -64.10
CA ARG A 45 -29.07 -18.10 -62.67
C ARG A 45 -28.66 -16.95 -61.76
N GLU A 46 -27.51 -16.32 -62.01
CA GLU A 46 -27.08 -15.14 -61.25
C GLU A 46 -28.02 -13.94 -61.43
N ILE A 47 -28.48 -13.68 -62.67
CA ILE A 47 -29.45 -12.61 -62.95
C ILE A 47 -30.79 -12.87 -62.27
N LEU A 48 -31.30 -14.11 -62.34
CA LEU A 48 -32.55 -14.49 -61.67
C LEU A 48 -32.43 -14.39 -60.14
N LYS A 49 -31.28 -14.75 -59.57
CA LYS A 49 -31.02 -14.53 -58.13
C LYS A 49 -31.02 -13.05 -57.78
N LEU A 50 -30.33 -12.23 -58.55
CA LEU A 50 -30.24 -10.79 -58.30
C LEU A 50 -31.62 -10.13 -58.38
N THR A 51 -32.43 -10.48 -59.38
CA THR A 51 -33.81 -9.97 -59.50
C THR A 51 -34.73 -10.46 -58.40
N ALA A 52 -34.62 -11.73 -57.97
CA ALA A 52 -35.38 -12.26 -56.85
C ALA A 52 -35.04 -11.55 -55.52
N THR A 53 -33.75 -11.35 -55.24
CA THR A 53 -33.30 -10.61 -54.06
C THR A 53 -33.73 -9.15 -54.07
N ASP A 54 -33.73 -8.49 -55.24
CA ASP A 54 -34.22 -7.12 -55.37
C ASP A 54 -35.73 -7.02 -55.13
N MET A 55 -36.53 -7.95 -55.68
CA MET A 55 -37.96 -8.02 -55.42
C MET A 55 -38.24 -8.19 -53.92
N LEU A 56 -37.56 -9.12 -53.25
CA LEU A 56 -37.72 -9.36 -51.82
C LEU A 56 -37.35 -8.11 -51.00
N ARG A 57 -36.23 -7.47 -51.33
CA ARG A 57 -35.81 -6.20 -50.71
C ARG A 57 -36.86 -5.10 -50.85
N GLN A 58 -37.37 -4.87 -52.06
CA GLN A 58 -38.40 -3.85 -52.29
C GLN A 58 -39.70 -4.16 -51.53
N PHE A 59 -40.10 -5.43 -51.48
CA PHE A 59 -41.26 -5.88 -50.72
C PHE A 59 -41.11 -5.59 -49.23
N LEU A 60 -39.98 -5.99 -48.62
CA LEU A 60 -39.70 -5.77 -47.20
C LEU A 60 -39.59 -4.27 -46.86
N ARG A 61 -38.97 -3.45 -47.72
CA ARG A 61 -38.94 -1.98 -47.58
C ARG A 61 -40.35 -1.38 -47.54
N LYS A 62 -41.21 -1.75 -48.49
CA LYS A 62 -42.60 -1.28 -48.56
C LYS A 62 -43.41 -1.76 -47.37
N TRP A 63 -43.20 -2.99 -46.91
CA TRP A 63 -43.85 -3.54 -45.74
C TRP A 63 -43.50 -2.73 -44.48
N ARG A 64 -42.21 -2.44 -44.27
CA ARG A 64 -41.72 -1.64 -43.14
C ARG A 64 -42.23 -0.20 -43.17
N GLN A 65 -42.30 0.43 -44.34
CA GLN A 65 -42.92 1.75 -44.52
C GLN A 65 -44.42 1.73 -44.22
N LYS A 66 -45.15 0.73 -44.72
CA LYS A 66 -46.59 0.57 -44.45
C LYS A 66 -46.84 0.36 -42.96
N GLN A 67 -45.99 -0.40 -42.27
CA GLN A 67 -46.10 -0.62 -40.84
C GLN A 67 -45.90 0.68 -40.03
N LYS A 68 -44.94 1.53 -40.43
CA LYS A 68 -44.75 2.87 -39.84
C LYS A 68 -45.97 3.78 -40.01
N VAL A 69 -46.59 3.76 -41.19
CA VAL A 69 -47.74 4.63 -41.52
C VAL A 69 -49.03 4.15 -40.87
N MET A 70 -49.24 2.85 -40.77
CA MET A 70 -50.53 2.27 -40.36
C MET A 70 -50.67 2.03 -38.84
N SER A 71 -49.64 2.29 -38.03
CA SER A 71 -49.66 2.11 -36.56
C SER A 71 -50.26 0.76 -36.11
N VAL A 72 -50.02 -0.30 -36.87
CA VAL A 72 -50.50 -1.66 -36.59
C VAL A 72 -49.72 -2.21 -35.38
N PRO A 73 -50.35 -2.94 -34.44
CA PRO A 73 -49.65 -3.56 -33.31
C PRO A 73 -48.44 -4.37 -33.79
N ARG A 74 -47.27 -4.09 -33.19
CA ARG A 74 -45.99 -4.76 -33.49
C ARG A 74 -46.07 -6.21 -33.02
N ASP A 75 -46.07 -7.14 -33.95
CA ASP A 75 -45.58 -8.48 -33.66
C ASP A 75 -44.06 -8.42 -33.67
N GLU A 76 -43.44 -8.34 -32.48
CA GLU A 76 -42.00 -8.14 -32.30
C GLU A 76 -41.18 -9.21 -33.04
N ARG A 77 -41.67 -10.44 -33.10
CA ARG A 77 -41.01 -11.55 -33.80
C ARG A 77 -41.00 -11.35 -35.31
N LEU A 78 -42.13 -10.95 -35.88
CA LEU A 78 -42.24 -10.70 -37.31
C LEU A 78 -41.38 -9.49 -37.72
N THR A 79 -41.37 -8.43 -36.91
CA THR A 79 -40.50 -7.28 -37.15
C THR A 79 -39.02 -7.63 -37.05
N ALA A 80 -38.65 -8.52 -36.11
CA ALA A 80 -37.27 -8.97 -35.99
C ALA A 80 -36.80 -9.75 -37.21
N ILE A 81 -37.65 -10.65 -37.74
CA ILE A 81 -37.36 -11.39 -38.98
C ILE A 81 -37.20 -10.42 -40.15
N VAL A 82 -38.14 -9.48 -40.32
CA VAL A 82 -38.09 -8.52 -41.43
C VAL A 82 -36.83 -7.64 -41.36
N ASP A 83 -36.51 -7.09 -40.19
CA ASP A 83 -35.33 -6.23 -40.02
C ASP A 83 -34.03 -7.02 -40.22
N THR A 84 -33.95 -8.27 -39.74
CA THR A 84 -32.75 -9.12 -39.87
C THR A 84 -32.51 -9.56 -41.31
N VAL A 85 -33.57 -9.98 -42.02
CA VAL A 85 -33.48 -10.36 -43.44
C VAL A 85 -33.15 -9.15 -44.31
N LEU A 86 -33.74 -7.99 -44.03
CA LEU A 86 -33.46 -6.76 -44.77
C LEU A 86 -32.03 -6.25 -44.52
N ALA A 87 -31.52 -6.36 -43.29
CA ALA A 87 -30.12 -6.10 -42.97
C ALA A 87 -29.16 -7.06 -43.70
N ARG A 88 -29.51 -8.35 -43.78
CA ARG A 88 -28.76 -9.35 -44.53
C ARG A 88 -28.68 -8.99 -46.02
N LEU A 89 -29.82 -8.65 -46.63
CA LEU A 89 -29.85 -8.27 -48.05
C LEU A 89 -29.00 -7.03 -48.34
N TYR A 90 -28.98 -6.02 -47.45
CA TYR A 90 -28.10 -4.85 -47.63
C TYR A 90 -26.61 -5.19 -47.46
N SER A 91 -26.27 -6.10 -46.55
CA SER A 91 -24.88 -6.55 -46.39
C SER A 91 -24.38 -7.32 -47.61
N GLU A 92 -25.21 -8.21 -48.17
CA GLU A 92 -24.90 -8.97 -49.39
C GLU A 92 -24.85 -8.07 -50.65
N GLY A 93 -25.71 -7.05 -50.72
CA GLY A 93 -25.74 -6.06 -51.80
C GLY A 93 -24.70 -4.94 -51.69
N GLN A 94 -23.84 -4.94 -50.66
CA GLN A 94 -22.88 -3.87 -50.35
C GLN A 94 -23.49 -2.46 -50.19
N GLU A 95 -24.78 -2.36 -49.88
CA GLU A 95 -25.51 -1.09 -49.72
C GLU A 95 -25.33 -0.53 -48.29
N LYS A 96 -24.10 -0.10 -47.97
CA LYS A 96 -23.73 0.36 -46.62
C LYS A 96 -24.59 1.51 -46.09
N SER A 97 -24.95 2.48 -46.93
CA SER A 97 -25.75 3.66 -46.51
C SER A 97 -27.15 3.29 -46.03
N GLU A 98 -27.80 2.36 -46.72
CA GLU A 98 -29.14 1.86 -46.39
C GLU A 98 -29.12 0.95 -45.16
N LEU A 99 -28.00 0.26 -44.93
CA LEU A 99 -27.78 -0.51 -43.73
C LEU A 99 -27.57 0.40 -42.51
N LEU A 100 -26.81 1.49 -42.67
CA LEU A 100 -26.64 2.49 -41.61
C LEU A 100 -27.95 3.23 -41.30
N SER A 101 -28.72 3.61 -42.33
CA SER A 101 -30.03 4.25 -42.14
C SER A 101 -31.01 3.32 -41.42
N LEU A 102 -30.98 2.03 -41.75
CA LEU A 102 -31.69 1.01 -41.01
C LEU A 102 -31.26 1.08 -39.54
N LEU A 103 -29.96 0.96 -39.25
CA LEU A 103 -29.42 0.95 -37.89
C LEU A 103 -29.64 2.22 -37.06
N GLU A 104 -29.93 3.37 -37.66
CA GLU A 104 -30.32 4.58 -36.93
C GLU A 104 -31.79 4.54 -36.47
N GLU A 105 -32.63 3.77 -37.14
CA GLU A 105 -34.05 3.63 -36.83
C GLU A 105 -34.33 2.57 -35.74
N SER A 106 -35.52 2.58 -35.12
CA SER A 106 -35.93 1.54 -34.15
C SER A 106 -36.07 0.18 -34.84
N ASN A 107 -35.20 -0.79 -34.52
CA ASN A 107 -35.19 -2.13 -35.11
C ASN A 107 -35.01 -3.22 -34.06
N TYR A 108 -35.36 -4.44 -34.43
CA TYR A 108 -35.15 -5.66 -33.65
C TYR A 108 -34.25 -6.66 -34.40
N ILE A 109 -33.03 -6.25 -34.72
CA ILE A 109 -32.10 -7.11 -35.48
C ILE A 109 -31.52 -8.19 -34.57
N VAL A 110 -31.54 -9.43 -35.05
CA VAL A 110 -30.86 -10.56 -34.39
C VAL A 110 -29.38 -10.53 -34.78
N VAL A 111 -28.52 -10.18 -33.83
CA VAL A 111 -27.08 -9.97 -34.07
C VAL A 111 -26.38 -11.28 -34.47
N GLU A 112 -26.78 -12.42 -33.90
CA GLU A 112 -26.15 -13.73 -34.15
C GLU A 112 -26.24 -14.19 -35.62
N GLU A 113 -27.34 -13.88 -36.30
CA GLU A 113 -27.52 -14.27 -37.71
C GLU A 113 -26.76 -13.34 -38.67
N LEU A 114 -26.58 -12.08 -38.29
CA LEU A 114 -25.99 -11.04 -39.14
C LEU A 114 -24.47 -10.95 -38.98
N GLU A 115 -23.94 -11.29 -37.80
CA GLU A 115 -22.51 -11.32 -37.47
C GLU A 115 -21.64 -12.08 -38.51
N PRO A 116 -21.91 -13.34 -38.89
CA PRO A 116 -21.07 -14.06 -39.85
C PRO A 116 -21.15 -13.50 -41.27
N ILE A 117 -22.21 -12.76 -41.58
CA ILE A 117 -22.42 -12.17 -42.91
C ILE A 117 -21.62 -10.87 -43.02
N LEU A 118 -21.67 -10.03 -41.98
CA LEU A 118 -20.88 -8.80 -41.90
C LEU A 118 -19.37 -9.06 -41.86
N ILE A 119 -18.94 -10.14 -41.19
CA ILE A 119 -17.53 -10.57 -41.19
C ILE A 119 -17.10 -10.98 -42.60
N ARG A 120 -17.91 -11.75 -43.33
CA ARG A 120 -17.61 -12.14 -44.73
C ARG A 120 -17.61 -10.94 -45.68
N ALA A 121 -18.47 -9.95 -45.43
CA ALA A 121 -18.55 -8.73 -46.22
C ALA A 121 -17.50 -7.67 -45.84
N SER A 122 -16.66 -7.92 -44.82
CA SER A 122 -15.67 -6.99 -44.28
C SER A 122 -16.26 -5.62 -43.89
N GLN A 123 -17.49 -5.60 -43.36
CA GLN A 123 -18.19 -4.37 -42.95
C GLN A 123 -18.16 -4.22 -41.42
N PHE A 124 -17.00 -3.84 -40.86
CA PHE A 124 -16.77 -3.84 -39.42
C PHE A 124 -17.35 -2.60 -38.71
N SER A 125 -17.46 -1.45 -39.38
CA SER A 125 -18.09 -0.24 -38.84
C SER A 125 -19.56 -0.45 -38.49
N VAL A 126 -20.28 -1.18 -39.34
CA VAL A 126 -21.68 -1.59 -39.15
C VAL A 126 -21.79 -2.55 -37.96
N LEU A 127 -20.90 -3.53 -37.88
CA LEU A 127 -20.86 -4.51 -36.79
C LEU A 127 -20.57 -3.83 -35.44
N TYR A 128 -19.64 -2.89 -35.40
CA TYR A 128 -19.36 -2.07 -34.21
C TYR A 128 -20.59 -1.30 -33.73
N ARG A 129 -21.33 -0.64 -34.63
CA ARG A 129 -22.57 0.10 -34.28
C ARG A 129 -23.65 -0.85 -33.76
N LEU A 130 -23.77 -2.03 -34.36
CA LEU A 130 -24.69 -3.08 -33.90
C LEU A 130 -24.37 -3.52 -32.48
N TYR A 131 -23.12 -3.86 -32.18
CA TYR A 131 -22.72 -4.25 -30.82
C TYR A 131 -22.92 -3.14 -29.79
N ARG A 132 -22.57 -1.89 -30.15
CA ARG A 132 -22.77 -0.73 -29.26
C ARG A 132 -24.25 -0.52 -28.91
N ARG A 133 -25.16 -0.79 -29.85
CA ARG A 133 -26.60 -0.66 -29.64
C ARG A 133 -27.20 -1.88 -28.92
N GLY A 134 -26.72 -3.07 -29.23
CA GLY A 134 -27.12 -4.32 -28.56
C GLY A 134 -26.68 -4.38 -27.10
N GLY A 135 -25.64 -3.62 -26.74
CA GLY A 135 -25.13 -3.54 -25.38
C GLY A 135 -24.20 -4.69 -24.98
N ASP A 136 -23.85 -5.57 -25.92
CA ASP A 136 -22.91 -6.68 -25.71
C ASP A 136 -21.46 -6.18 -25.70
N ASP A 137 -20.97 -5.90 -24.49
CA ASP A 137 -19.65 -5.30 -24.29
C ASP A 137 -18.49 -6.25 -24.57
N THR A 138 -18.67 -7.54 -24.32
CA THR A 138 -17.63 -8.55 -24.57
C THR A 138 -17.31 -8.62 -26.05
N LYS A 139 -18.34 -8.79 -26.90
CA LYS A 139 -18.21 -8.81 -28.35
C LYS A 139 -17.74 -7.47 -28.92
N LEU A 140 -18.19 -6.34 -28.35
CA LEU A 140 -17.73 -5.01 -28.75
C LEU A 140 -16.23 -4.83 -28.51
N LEU A 141 -15.72 -5.27 -27.36
CA LEU A 141 -14.30 -5.19 -27.03
C LEU A 141 -13.46 -6.17 -27.84
N GLU A 142 -13.98 -7.38 -28.11
CA GLU A 142 -13.34 -8.33 -29.04
C GLU A 142 -13.23 -7.73 -30.46
N ALA A 143 -14.31 -7.12 -30.96
CA ALA A 143 -14.32 -6.43 -32.24
C ALA A 143 -13.31 -5.28 -32.29
N LEU A 144 -13.26 -4.45 -31.25
CA LEU A 144 -12.27 -3.39 -31.13
C LEU A 144 -10.85 -3.95 -31.05
N SER A 145 -10.63 -5.05 -30.34
CA SER A 145 -9.31 -5.68 -30.26
C SER A 145 -8.81 -6.16 -31.62
N ARG A 146 -9.70 -6.68 -32.48
CA ARG A 146 -9.38 -7.12 -33.85
C ARG A 146 -9.13 -5.95 -34.80
N LEU A 147 -9.82 -4.83 -34.60
CA LEU A 147 -9.52 -3.57 -35.30
C LEU A 147 -8.15 -3.03 -34.88
N VAL A 148 -7.80 -3.13 -33.59
CA VAL A 148 -6.50 -2.68 -33.06
C VAL A 148 -5.35 -3.61 -33.47
N THR A 149 -5.55 -4.93 -33.58
CA THR A 149 -4.51 -5.86 -34.07
C THR A 149 -4.27 -5.74 -35.58
N GLY A 150 -5.14 -5.00 -36.30
CA GLY A 150 -5.08 -4.87 -37.75
C GLY A 150 -5.61 -6.10 -38.49
N GLU A 151 -6.23 -7.05 -37.79
CA GLU A 151 -6.96 -8.16 -38.42
C GLU A 151 -8.18 -7.64 -39.18
N TRP A 152 -8.81 -6.59 -38.65
CA TRP A 152 -9.88 -5.84 -39.30
C TRP A 152 -9.36 -4.46 -39.68
N VAL A 153 -9.46 -4.12 -40.97
CA VAL A 153 -9.09 -2.79 -41.47
C VAL A 153 -10.38 -2.09 -41.86
N ASP A 154 -10.71 -1.03 -41.13
CA ASP A 154 -11.84 -0.18 -41.42
C ASP A 154 -11.42 1.29 -41.24
N GLU A 155 -11.46 2.07 -42.32
CA GLU A 155 -11.08 3.48 -42.32
C GLU A 155 -12.08 4.37 -41.58
N GLU A 156 -13.30 3.88 -41.32
CA GLU A 156 -14.37 4.65 -40.66
C GLU A 156 -14.28 4.65 -39.13
N VAL A 157 -13.52 3.74 -38.52
CA VAL A 157 -13.34 3.68 -37.06
C VAL A 157 -12.08 4.42 -36.68
N GLU A 158 -12.20 5.73 -36.47
CA GLU A 158 -11.10 6.57 -35.97
C GLU A 158 -10.75 6.20 -34.52
N ASP A 159 -9.48 5.89 -34.28
CA ASP A 159 -8.86 5.56 -32.99
C ASP A 159 -9.63 4.50 -32.14
N PRO A 160 -9.59 3.21 -32.52
CA PRO A 160 -10.23 2.12 -31.79
C PRO A 160 -9.71 1.96 -30.34
N LEU A 161 -8.46 2.37 -30.06
CA LEU A 161 -7.85 2.27 -28.73
C LEU A 161 -8.51 3.23 -27.74
N SER A 162 -8.66 4.50 -28.10
CA SER A 162 -9.32 5.49 -27.24
C SER A 162 -10.79 5.15 -26.99
N GLN A 163 -11.48 4.58 -27.98
CA GLN A 163 -12.85 4.10 -27.81
C GLN A 163 -12.93 2.92 -26.83
N MET A 164 -11.95 2.02 -26.84
CA MET A 164 -11.86 0.92 -25.89
C MET A 164 -11.68 1.42 -24.45
N PHE A 165 -10.81 2.42 -24.24
CA PHE A 165 -10.65 3.08 -22.94
C PHE A 165 -11.94 3.75 -22.46
N ALA A 166 -12.65 4.46 -23.34
CA ALA A 166 -13.91 5.12 -23.01
C ALA A 166 -14.97 4.11 -22.54
N LEU A 167 -15.15 3.02 -23.29
CA LEU A 167 -16.12 1.95 -22.94
C LEU A 167 -15.80 1.29 -21.60
N LEU A 168 -14.53 0.98 -21.35
CA LEU A 168 -14.09 0.37 -20.09
C LEU A 168 -14.27 1.35 -18.89
N SER A 169 -14.07 2.65 -19.12
CA SER A 169 -14.27 3.67 -18.09
C SER A 169 -15.74 3.92 -17.73
N ASP A 170 -16.64 3.85 -18.71
CA ASP A 170 -18.08 4.09 -18.53
C ASP A 170 -18.76 2.92 -17.81
N LYS A 171 -18.50 1.68 -18.24
CA LYS A 171 -19.28 0.52 -17.79
C LYS A 171 -18.77 -0.12 -16.51
N LYS A 172 -17.54 0.17 -16.08
CA LYS A 172 -16.96 -0.24 -14.78
C LYS A 172 -17.15 -1.73 -14.42
N ASN A 173 -17.22 -2.62 -15.42
CA ASN A 173 -17.33 -4.06 -15.24
C ASN A 173 -15.97 -4.66 -14.86
N ARG A 174 -15.85 -5.23 -13.66
CA ARG A 174 -14.55 -5.63 -13.08
C ARG A 174 -13.82 -6.70 -13.88
N SER A 175 -14.49 -7.80 -14.23
CA SER A 175 -13.89 -8.92 -14.97
C SER A 175 -13.40 -8.49 -16.36
N ILE A 176 -14.22 -7.70 -17.06
CA ILE A 176 -13.92 -7.15 -18.38
C ILE A 176 -12.72 -6.20 -18.30
N MET A 177 -12.68 -5.30 -17.31
CA MET A 177 -11.53 -4.41 -17.10
C MET A 177 -10.25 -5.15 -16.75
N GLN A 178 -10.31 -6.26 -16.02
CA GLN A 178 -9.12 -7.06 -15.71
C GLN A 178 -8.54 -7.70 -16.96
N HIS A 179 -9.38 -8.41 -17.73
CA HIS A 179 -8.94 -9.10 -18.94
C HIS A 179 -8.39 -8.11 -19.99
N TRP A 180 -9.17 -7.06 -20.29
CA TRP A 180 -8.77 -6.06 -21.30
C TRP A 180 -7.73 -5.07 -20.78
N GLY A 181 -7.69 -4.80 -19.48
CA GLY A 181 -6.66 -3.96 -18.86
C GLY A 181 -5.27 -4.56 -18.98
N VAL A 182 -5.14 -5.88 -18.73
CA VAL A 182 -3.88 -6.62 -18.97
C VAL A 182 -3.49 -6.55 -20.45
N TRP A 183 -4.43 -6.83 -21.36
CA TRP A 183 -4.15 -6.77 -22.81
C TRP A 183 -3.72 -5.38 -23.28
N LEU A 184 -4.32 -4.32 -22.72
CA LEU A 184 -3.99 -2.92 -23.03
C LEU A 184 -2.59 -2.53 -22.52
N THR A 185 -2.05 -3.18 -21.48
CA THR A 185 -0.70 -2.87 -20.98
C THR A 185 0.43 -3.17 -21.98
N ASN A 186 0.20 -4.09 -22.92
CA ASN A 186 1.17 -4.38 -23.99
C ASN A 186 1.22 -3.30 -25.07
N ARG A 187 0.24 -2.38 -25.10
CA ARG A 187 0.15 -1.33 -26.11
C ARG A 187 0.35 0.04 -25.49
N ASP A 188 -0.51 0.41 -24.54
CA ASP A 188 -0.49 1.70 -23.84
C ASP A 188 -0.43 1.49 -22.33
N PRO A 189 0.78 1.27 -21.75
CA PRO A 189 0.93 0.97 -20.33
C PRO A 189 0.41 2.10 -19.44
N GLU A 190 0.64 3.37 -19.79
CA GLU A 190 0.24 4.50 -18.95
C GLU A 190 -1.29 4.62 -18.80
N ARG A 191 -2.03 4.56 -19.90
CA ARG A 191 -3.50 4.64 -19.90
C ARG A 191 -4.13 3.39 -19.28
N ALA A 192 -3.57 2.22 -19.56
CA ALA A 192 -4.01 0.96 -18.97
C ALA A 192 -3.84 0.94 -17.46
N LEU A 193 -2.70 1.41 -16.95
CA LEU A 193 -2.45 1.53 -15.51
C LEU A 193 -3.37 2.57 -14.88
N GLN A 194 -3.59 3.72 -15.51
CA GLN A 194 -4.57 4.70 -15.01
C GLN A 194 -5.98 4.10 -14.89
N LEU A 195 -6.38 3.25 -15.84
CA LEU A 195 -7.67 2.57 -15.80
C LEU A 195 -7.75 1.53 -14.68
N LEU A 196 -6.72 0.69 -14.52
CA LEU A 196 -6.64 -0.32 -13.46
C LEU A 196 -6.54 0.32 -12.06
N THR A 197 -5.84 1.44 -11.92
CA THR A 197 -5.67 2.15 -10.64
C THR A 197 -6.91 2.95 -10.24
N SER A 198 -7.54 3.68 -11.16
CA SER A 198 -8.75 4.47 -10.89
C SER A 198 -9.98 3.61 -10.54
N SER A 199 -10.12 2.46 -11.18
CA SER A 199 -11.21 1.50 -10.91
C SER A 199 -11.10 0.86 -9.54
N THR A 200 -9.87 0.54 -9.12
CA THR A 200 -9.62 -0.16 -7.86
C THR A 200 -9.55 0.74 -6.63
N SER A 201 -9.37 2.06 -6.82
CA SER A 201 -9.34 3.06 -5.73
C SER A 201 -10.73 3.31 -5.10
N ASN A 202 -11.80 3.18 -5.87
CA ASN A 202 -13.12 3.71 -5.48
C ASN A 202 -14.01 2.79 -4.65
N ARG A 203 -13.64 1.53 -4.38
CA ARG A 203 -14.46 0.63 -3.54
C ARG A 203 -13.57 -0.15 -2.58
N ARG A 204 -13.80 0.06 -1.28
CA ARG A 204 -13.18 -0.59 -0.10
C ARG A 204 -13.38 -2.13 -0.03
N GLY A 205 -13.59 -2.79 -1.16
CA GLY A 205 -13.90 -4.21 -1.27
C GLY A 205 -13.45 -4.85 -2.58
N ALA A 206 -12.47 -4.26 -3.28
CA ALA A 206 -11.71 -5.02 -4.26
C ALA A 206 -11.04 -6.18 -3.51
N LYS A 207 -11.52 -7.41 -3.71
CA LYS A 207 -10.96 -8.59 -3.03
C LYS A 207 -9.46 -8.64 -3.33
N ALA A 208 -8.64 -8.78 -2.30
CA ALA A 208 -7.18 -8.81 -2.43
C ALA A 208 -6.68 -9.89 -3.40
N GLU A 209 -7.43 -10.99 -3.53
CA GLU A 209 -7.18 -12.10 -4.46
C GLU A 209 -7.22 -11.65 -5.93
N ASP A 210 -8.20 -10.82 -6.28
CA ASP A 210 -8.36 -10.32 -7.64
C ASP A 210 -7.22 -9.35 -8.04
N ASP A 211 -6.71 -8.58 -7.10
CA ASP A 211 -5.55 -7.68 -7.32
C ASP A 211 -4.27 -8.50 -7.50
N GLN A 212 -4.12 -9.62 -6.79
CA GLN A 212 -3.01 -10.57 -6.97
C GLN A 212 -3.07 -11.28 -8.33
N LEU A 213 -4.25 -11.70 -8.77
CA LEU A 213 -4.43 -12.31 -10.09
C LEU A 213 -4.07 -11.36 -11.23
N VAL A 214 -4.51 -10.10 -11.15
CA VAL A 214 -4.13 -9.06 -12.12
C VAL A 214 -2.62 -8.85 -12.10
N LEU A 215 -2.00 -8.81 -10.93
CA LEU A 215 -0.56 -8.65 -10.81
C LEU A 215 0.20 -9.81 -11.45
N GLN A 216 -0.24 -11.05 -11.24
CA GLN A 216 0.38 -12.23 -11.88
C GLN A 216 0.26 -12.16 -13.41
N GLN A 217 -0.92 -11.80 -13.92
CA GLN A 217 -1.14 -11.66 -15.36
C GLN A 217 -0.30 -10.51 -15.96
N LEU A 218 -0.13 -9.41 -15.23
CA LEU A 218 0.74 -8.31 -15.63
C LEU A 218 2.21 -8.70 -15.61
N GLN A 219 2.66 -9.53 -14.65
CA GLN A 219 4.03 -10.03 -14.61
C GLN A 219 4.36 -10.87 -15.85
N GLU A 220 3.40 -11.66 -16.34
CA GLU A 220 3.56 -12.48 -17.55
C GLU A 220 3.56 -11.65 -18.83
N SER A 221 2.78 -10.57 -18.90
CA SER A 221 2.65 -9.75 -20.11
C SER A 221 3.68 -8.61 -20.19
N ASN A 222 3.83 -7.82 -19.12
CA ASN A 222 4.68 -6.64 -19.06
C ASN A 222 5.21 -6.40 -17.63
N PRO A 223 6.49 -6.72 -17.34
CA PRO A 223 7.05 -6.63 -16.00
C PRO A 223 7.14 -5.19 -15.47
N ASP A 224 7.34 -4.20 -16.35
CA ASP A 224 7.43 -2.79 -15.93
C ASP A 224 6.06 -2.26 -15.51
N ALA A 225 5.00 -2.62 -16.23
CA ALA A 225 3.63 -2.29 -15.84
C ALA A 225 3.23 -3.01 -14.54
N ALA A 226 3.67 -4.25 -14.35
CA ALA A 226 3.46 -4.99 -13.11
C ALA A 226 4.10 -4.28 -11.90
N ASN A 227 5.33 -3.78 -12.06
CA ASN A 227 6.03 -3.01 -11.02
C ASN A 227 5.27 -1.72 -10.67
N GLN A 228 4.78 -0.97 -11.66
CA GLN A 228 4.01 0.24 -11.42
C GLN A 228 2.65 -0.05 -10.75
N PHE A 229 2.00 -1.16 -11.10
CA PHE A 229 0.78 -1.59 -10.45
C PHE A 229 1.03 -2.02 -9.00
N LEU A 230 2.10 -2.77 -8.75
CA LEU A 230 2.56 -3.16 -7.40
C LEU A 230 2.87 -1.92 -6.54
N GLU A 231 3.58 -0.93 -7.10
CA GLU A 231 3.80 0.37 -6.44
C GLU A 231 2.47 1.02 -6.05
N HIS A 232 1.48 1.05 -6.93
CA HIS A 232 0.17 1.60 -6.61
C HIS A 232 -0.58 0.79 -5.53
N LEU A 233 -0.52 -0.55 -5.56
CA LEU A 233 -1.15 -1.42 -4.56
C LEU A 233 -0.55 -1.19 -3.16
N VAL A 234 0.76 -1.04 -3.05
CA VAL A 234 1.45 -0.88 -1.77
C VAL A 234 1.36 0.58 -1.29
N LEU A 235 1.63 1.55 -2.16
CA LEU A 235 1.73 2.97 -1.77
C LEU A 235 0.36 3.66 -1.66
N SER A 236 -0.49 3.51 -2.68
CA SER A 236 -1.79 4.22 -2.73
C SER A 236 -2.88 3.48 -1.97
N LYS A 237 -3.02 2.16 -2.19
CA LYS A 237 -4.04 1.36 -1.47
C LYS A 237 -3.62 0.96 -0.05
N ARG A 238 -2.33 1.05 0.30
CA ARG A 238 -1.79 0.62 1.60
C ARG A 238 -2.19 -0.82 1.96
N ASN A 239 -2.05 -1.73 0.99
CA ASN A 239 -2.31 -3.14 1.24
C ASN A 239 -1.32 -3.67 2.31
N VAL A 240 -1.80 -4.48 3.24
CA VAL A 240 -1.01 -4.97 4.39
C VAL A 240 -0.42 -6.37 4.11
N ASN A 241 -0.54 -6.88 2.88
CA ASN A 241 -0.07 -8.22 2.52
C ASN A 241 1.48 -8.29 2.48
N PRO A 242 2.12 -9.12 3.34
CA PRO A 242 3.58 -9.27 3.38
C PRO A 242 4.20 -9.70 2.05
N ALA A 243 3.52 -10.55 1.29
CA ALA A 243 4.04 -11.06 0.01
C ALA A 243 4.21 -9.92 -1.03
N LEU A 244 3.27 -8.97 -1.07
CA LEU A 244 3.36 -7.82 -1.97
C LEU A 244 4.47 -6.85 -1.55
N HIS A 245 4.63 -6.64 -0.24
CA HIS A 245 5.73 -5.83 0.29
C HIS A 245 7.10 -6.46 0.01
N MET A 246 7.19 -7.79 0.09
CA MET A 246 8.40 -8.54 -0.25
C MET A 246 8.73 -8.44 -1.74
N GLN A 247 7.74 -8.65 -2.62
CA GLN A 247 7.93 -8.49 -4.07
C GLN A 247 8.38 -7.06 -4.41
N LEU A 248 7.84 -6.04 -3.75
CA LEU A 248 8.25 -4.66 -3.97
C LEU A 248 9.66 -4.38 -3.44
N ALA A 249 10.02 -4.95 -2.28
CA ALA A 249 11.38 -4.87 -1.76
C ALA A 249 12.39 -5.48 -2.74
N GLN A 250 12.10 -6.66 -3.26
CA GLN A 250 12.93 -7.36 -4.23
C GLN A 250 13.08 -6.57 -5.53
N SER A 251 11.98 -6.10 -6.12
CA SER A 251 12.00 -5.27 -7.34
C SER A 251 12.79 -3.97 -7.15
N CYS A 252 12.61 -3.28 -6.02
CA CYS A 252 13.40 -2.10 -5.67
C CYS A 252 14.90 -2.42 -5.62
N VAL A 253 15.29 -3.49 -4.93
CA VAL A 253 16.70 -3.91 -4.79
C VAL A 253 17.27 -4.36 -6.13
N GLU A 254 16.51 -5.06 -6.97
CA GLU A 254 16.95 -5.46 -8.31
C GLU A 254 17.20 -4.25 -9.21
N GLN A 255 16.30 -3.26 -9.19
CA GLN A 255 16.52 -1.99 -9.91
C GLN A 255 17.73 -1.22 -9.36
N LEU A 256 17.95 -1.26 -8.04
CA LEU A 256 19.12 -0.64 -7.42
C LEU A 256 20.43 -1.32 -7.86
N LEU A 257 20.44 -2.65 -7.91
CA LEU A 257 21.58 -3.44 -8.33
C LEU A 257 21.83 -3.33 -9.84
N SER A 258 20.78 -3.22 -10.67
CA SER A 258 20.93 -2.96 -12.10
C SER A 258 21.51 -1.57 -12.36
N CYS A 259 21.07 -0.55 -11.61
CA CYS A 259 21.68 0.78 -11.63
C CYS A 259 23.16 0.72 -11.22
N LEU A 260 23.56 -0.17 -10.30
CA LEU A 260 24.96 -0.33 -9.87
C LEU A 260 25.84 -1.09 -10.87
N ALA A 261 25.24 -1.88 -11.78
CA ALA A 261 25.98 -2.55 -12.84
C ALA A 261 26.56 -1.55 -13.84
N GLU A 262 26.00 -0.35 -13.92
CA GLU A 262 26.57 0.74 -14.71
C GLU A 262 27.83 1.32 -14.04
N ASP A 263 28.89 1.45 -14.84
CA ASP A 263 30.21 1.85 -14.34
C ASP A 263 30.26 3.33 -13.91
N SER A 264 29.45 4.17 -14.53
CA SER A 264 29.33 5.61 -14.26
C SER A 264 28.64 5.88 -12.92
N THR A 265 27.51 5.22 -12.66
CA THR A 265 26.73 5.33 -11.42
C THR A 265 27.50 4.76 -10.23
N SER A 266 28.16 3.61 -10.40
CA SER A 266 28.94 2.99 -9.33
C SER A 266 30.14 3.85 -8.92
N LYS A 267 30.75 4.61 -9.85
CA LYS A 267 31.80 5.59 -9.55
C LYS A 267 31.21 6.82 -8.85
N LEU A 268 30.08 7.34 -9.33
CA LEU A 268 29.37 8.46 -8.72
C LEU A 268 29.01 8.17 -7.26
N TRP A 269 28.46 6.99 -6.97
CA TRP A 269 27.99 6.62 -5.63
C TRP A 269 29.12 6.24 -4.68
N ARG A 270 30.29 5.85 -5.20
CA ARG A 270 31.51 5.65 -4.39
C ARG A 270 32.18 6.95 -3.97
N ALA A 271 31.92 8.06 -4.65
CA ALA A 271 32.49 9.35 -4.32
C ALA A 271 31.94 9.83 -2.96
N LYS A 272 32.58 9.42 -1.86
CA LYS A 272 32.23 9.83 -0.50
C LYS A 272 32.59 11.29 -0.32
N GLY A 273 31.60 12.16 -0.27
CA GLY A 273 31.77 13.50 0.28
C GLY A 273 31.60 13.48 1.80
N ARG A 274 32.50 14.14 2.52
CA ARG A 274 32.31 14.39 3.95
C ARG A 274 31.28 15.51 4.10
N SER A 275 30.24 15.28 4.89
CA SER A 275 29.24 16.28 5.19
C SER A 275 28.79 16.13 6.64
N ASP A 276 28.47 17.25 7.28
CA ASP A 276 27.84 17.29 8.59
C ASP A 276 26.31 17.08 8.49
N THR A 277 25.77 16.97 7.27
CA THR A 277 24.35 16.70 7.03
C THR A 277 24.08 15.18 6.92
N PRO A 278 22.89 14.71 7.34
CA PRO A 278 22.50 13.31 7.19
C PRO A 278 22.71 12.79 5.77
N PHE A 279 23.29 11.59 5.62
CA PHE A 279 23.69 11.03 4.33
C PHE A 279 22.53 11.01 3.32
N PHE A 280 21.32 10.67 3.77
CA PHE A 280 20.12 10.69 2.92
C PHE A 280 19.88 12.07 2.28
N SER A 281 19.97 13.14 3.08
CA SER A 281 19.77 14.52 2.62
C SER A 281 20.95 15.03 1.78
N TYR A 282 22.17 14.65 2.17
CA TYR A 282 23.40 14.93 1.42
C TYR A 282 23.31 14.32 0.01
N PHE A 283 22.98 13.03 -0.09
CA PHE A 283 22.85 12.31 -1.35
C PHE A 283 21.76 12.94 -2.23
N ALA A 284 20.59 13.25 -1.65
CA ALA A 284 19.49 13.88 -2.37
C ALA A 284 19.85 15.28 -2.94
N SER A 285 20.73 16.02 -2.29
CA SER A 285 21.10 17.39 -2.70
C SER A 285 22.31 17.47 -3.63
N THR A 286 23.27 16.57 -3.49
CA THR A 286 24.55 16.62 -4.22
C THR A 286 24.56 15.80 -5.51
N THR A 287 23.75 14.75 -5.59
CA THR A 287 23.67 13.95 -6.81
C THR A 287 22.78 14.61 -7.86
N PRO A 288 23.21 14.66 -9.13
CA PRO A 288 22.41 15.21 -10.22
C PRO A 288 21.14 14.40 -10.40
N ASP A 289 20.08 15.08 -10.83
CA ASP A 289 18.78 14.47 -11.02
C ASP A 289 18.84 13.41 -12.13
N SER A 290 18.52 12.17 -11.79
CA SER A 290 18.71 11.01 -12.67
C SER A 290 17.80 9.86 -12.24
N ALA A 291 17.47 8.96 -13.16
CA ALA A 291 16.65 7.77 -12.85
C ALA A 291 17.29 6.92 -11.74
N SER A 292 18.61 6.72 -11.79
CA SER A 292 19.36 5.94 -10.80
C SER A 292 19.33 6.56 -9.40
N LYS A 293 19.42 7.90 -9.29
CA LYS A 293 19.22 8.62 -8.03
C LYS A 293 17.83 8.37 -7.45
N HIS A 294 16.79 8.45 -8.29
CA HIS A 294 15.42 8.22 -7.87
C HIS A 294 15.19 6.79 -7.38
N VAL A 295 15.73 5.79 -8.08
CA VAL A 295 15.68 4.38 -7.66
C VAL A 295 16.29 4.22 -6.27
N ARG A 296 17.50 4.74 -6.04
CA ARG A 296 18.20 4.63 -4.75
C ARG A 296 17.47 5.32 -3.59
N LEU A 297 16.87 6.47 -3.84
CA LEU A 297 16.11 7.17 -2.80
C LEU A 297 14.78 6.46 -2.50
N LYS A 298 14.09 5.96 -3.53
CA LYS A 298 12.88 5.13 -3.38
C LYS A 298 13.16 3.87 -2.56
N THR A 299 14.25 3.16 -2.86
CA THR A 299 14.63 1.95 -2.12
C THR A 299 14.89 2.24 -0.65
N MET A 300 15.68 3.27 -0.32
CA MET A 300 15.92 3.69 1.06
C MET A 300 14.62 4.02 1.80
N LEU A 301 13.72 4.78 1.18
CA LEU A 301 12.45 5.17 1.77
C LEU A 301 11.56 3.96 2.04
N PHE A 302 11.45 3.03 1.08
CA PHE A 302 10.59 1.86 1.24
C PHE A 302 11.11 0.86 2.27
N LEU A 303 12.42 0.57 2.25
CA LEU A 303 13.04 -0.31 3.24
C LEU A 303 12.87 0.24 4.67
N GLN A 304 12.99 1.55 4.84
CA GLN A 304 12.74 2.15 6.16
C GLN A 304 11.24 2.15 6.54
N ALA A 305 10.36 2.50 5.60
CA ALA A 305 8.94 2.71 5.89
C ALA A 305 8.17 1.40 6.11
N SER A 306 8.48 0.37 5.33
CA SER A 306 7.80 -0.91 5.41
C SER A 306 8.33 -1.74 6.59
N SER A 307 7.42 -2.44 7.26
CA SER A 307 7.75 -3.45 8.30
C SER A 307 7.20 -4.83 7.96
N LEU A 308 6.66 -4.99 6.75
CA LEU A 308 5.93 -6.18 6.30
C LEU A 308 6.73 -7.07 5.35
N TYR A 309 7.98 -6.69 5.04
CA TYR A 309 8.88 -7.52 4.24
C TYR A 309 9.86 -8.25 5.17
N ASP A 310 10.44 -9.36 4.70
CA ASP A 310 11.46 -10.09 5.45
C ASP A 310 12.84 -9.42 5.20
N PRO A 311 13.44 -8.81 6.23
CA PRO A 311 14.68 -8.06 6.08
C PRO A 311 15.90 -8.96 5.87
N GLU A 312 15.87 -10.22 6.30
CA GLU A 312 17.02 -11.14 6.21
C GLU A 312 17.37 -11.45 4.74
N VAL A 313 16.35 -11.74 3.93
CA VAL A 313 16.51 -12.01 2.49
C VAL A 313 17.08 -10.79 1.76
N ILE A 314 16.62 -9.59 2.12
CA ILE A 314 17.12 -8.35 1.52
C ILE A 314 18.55 -8.07 1.98
N ARG A 315 18.90 -8.37 3.24
CA ARG A 315 20.25 -8.23 3.77
C ARG A 315 21.23 -9.03 2.94
N GLU A 316 20.98 -10.33 2.74
CA GLU A 316 21.86 -11.22 1.98
C GLU A 316 22.19 -10.68 0.58
N ARG A 317 21.21 -10.05 -0.08
CA ARG A 317 21.34 -9.45 -1.41
C ARG A 317 22.18 -8.16 -1.39
N LEU A 318 22.14 -7.39 -0.31
CA LEU A 318 22.85 -6.10 -0.19
C LEU A 318 24.28 -6.25 0.35
N THR A 319 24.57 -7.27 1.16
CA THR A 319 25.89 -7.53 1.76
C THR A 319 27.07 -7.46 0.77
N PRO A 320 26.99 -8.03 -0.45
CA PRO A 320 28.08 -7.95 -1.43
C PRO A 320 28.47 -6.51 -1.83
N HIS A 321 27.55 -5.56 -1.69
CA HIS A 321 27.70 -4.17 -2.12
C HIS A 321 27.76 -3.17 -0.95
N GLU A 322 28.03 -3.63 0.28
CA GLU A 322 28.05 -2.84 1.51
C GLU A 322 28.88 -1.56 1.42
N LYS A 323 30.04 -1.60 0.74
CA LYS A 323 30.93 -0.44 0.57
C LYS A 323 30.29 0.74 -0.15
N ILE A 324 29.29 0.49 -1.01
CA ILE A 324 28.59 1.51 -1.81
C ILE A 324 27.21 1.80 -1.21
N LEU A 325 26.51 0.75 -0.76
CA LEU A 325 25.14 0.80 -0.24
C LEU A 325 25.09 0.78 1.29
N SER A 326 26.03 1.48 1.93
CA SER A 326 26.18 1.46 3.39
C SER A 326 24.94 1.96 4.15
N LEU A 327 24.17 2.92 3.62
CA LEU A 327 22.97 3.38 4.32
C LEU A 327 21.85 2.35 4.21
N GLU A 328 21.67 1.76 3.03
CA GLU A 328 20.66 0.72 2.78
C GLU A 328 20.91 -0.52 3.63
N VAL A 329 22.18 -0.95 3.74
CA VAL A 329 22.57 -2.03 4.65
C VAL A 329 22.26 -1.65 6.09
N ALA A 330 22.62 -0.44 6.55
CA ALA A 330 22.32 -0.02 7.91
C ALA A 330 20.81 0.00 8.22
N ILE A 331 19.97 0.42 7.27
CA ILE A 331 18.50 0.39 7.42
C ILE A 331 18.03 -1.05 7.62
N VAL A 332 18.51 -1.99 6.79
CA VAL A 332 18.09 -3.39 6.86
C VAL A 332 18.63 -4.07 8.13
N GLU A 333 19.89 -3.84 8.52
CA GLU A 333 20.45 -4.35 9.78
C GLU A 333 19.65 -3.89 11.00
N GLY A 334 19.22 -2.62 11.02
CA GLY A 334 18.35 -2.12 12.07
C GLY A 334 16.98 -2.81 12.10
N LYS A 335 16.43 -3.16 10.93
CA LYS A 335 15.18 -3.95 10.83
C LYS A 335 15.35 -5.41 11.25
N CYS A 336 16.53 -5.99 11.04
CA CYS A 336 16.90 -7.32 11.53
C CYS A 336 17.09 -7.37 13.06
N GLY A 337 17.14 -6.21 13.74
CA GLY A 337 17.47 -6.12 15.17
C GLY A 337 18.96 -6.13 15.47
N ASN A 338 19.81 -6.05 14.44
CA ASN A 338 21.27 -5.98 14.57
C ASN A 338 21.73 -4.53 14.79
N ASP A 339 21.29 -3.92 15.89
CA ASP A 339 21.51 -2.49 16.16
C ASP A 339 22.99 -2.09 16.14
N ARG A 340 23.87 -2.94 16.70
CA ARG A 340 25.32 -2.67 16.74
C ARG A 340 25.92 -2.58 15.33
N ALA A 341 25.50 -3.45 14.41
CA ALA A 341 25.99 -3.44 13.03
C ALA A 341 25.50 -2.21 12.26
N ALA A 342 24.23 -1.85 12.45
CA ALA A 342 23.65 -0.63 11.88
C ALA A 342 24.37 0.64 12.35
N LEU A 343 24.57 0.77 13.67
CA LEU A 343 25.27 1.91 14.27
C LEU A 343 26.75 1.95 13.87
N ASN A 344 27.44 0.80 13.81
CA ASN A 344 28.82 0.72 13.34
C ASN A 344 28.95 1.24 11.89
N THR A 345 28.01 0.85 11.02
CA THR A 345 27.97 1.32 9.64
C THR A 345 27.74 2.84 9.56
N LEU A 346 26.80 3.38 10.35
CA LEU A 346 26.52 4.82 10.40
C LEU A 346 27.72 5.63 10.90
N VAL A 347 28.36 5.19 11.99
CA VAL A 347 29.46 5.91 12.66
C VAL A 347 30.78 5.79 11.91
N HIS A 348 31.20 4.57 11.55
CA HIS A 348 32.55 4.34 10.99
C HIS A 348 32.59 4.43 9.47
N SER A 349 31.58 3.91 8.76
CA SER A 349 31.57 3.89 7.28
C SER A 349 31.03 5.20 6.69
N LEU A 350 29.90 5.67 7.21
CA LEU A 350 29.21 6.87 6.71
C LEU A 350 29.61 8.16 7.44
N ARG A 351 30.06 8.06 8.71
CA ARG A 351 30.30 9.21 9.61
C ARG A 351 29.08 10.11 9.77
N ASP A 352 27.89 9.50 9.75
CA ASP A 352 26.61 10.18 9.91
C ASP A 352 26.13 10.07 11.36
N PHE A 353 26.65 10.97 12.20
CA PHE A 353 26.35 11.00 13.64
C PHE A 353 24.92 11.48 13.92
N VAL A 354 24.37 12.33 13.05
CA VAL A 354 23.01 12.85 13.19
C VAL A 354 22.00 11.73 12.98
N SER A 355 22.19 10.89 11.96
CA SER A 355 21.34 9.73 11.73
C SER A 355 21.53 8.63 12.79
N ALA A 356 22.73 8.48 13.36
CA ALA A 356 22.97 7.56 14.48
C ALA A 356 22.22 7.98 15.77
N ASP A 357 22.20 9.27 16.09
CA ASP A 357 21.41 9.79 17.21
C ASP A 357 19.89 9.70 16.92
N ALA A 358 19.47 9.98 15.67
CA ALA A 358 18.10 9.77 15.22
C ALA A 358 17.66 8.30 15.39
N TYR A 359 18.53 7.34 15.05
CA TYR A 359 18.28 5.90 15.23
C TYR A 359 18.00 5.55 16.69
N CYS A 360 18.79 6.08 17.63
CA CYS A 360 18.62 5.84 19.06
C CYS A 360 17.34 6.49 19.61
N THR A 361 17.01 7.70 19.15
CA THR A 361 15.82 8.44 19.61
C THR A 361 14.51 7.91 19.03
N LEU A 362 14.53 7.37 17.81
CA LEU A 362 13.37 6.79 17.12
C LEU A 362 13.26 5.27 17.27
N GLY A 363 14.25 4.63 17.88
CA GLY A 363 14.16 3.23 18.32
C GLY A 363 14.31 2.24 17.18
N GLY A 364 15.22 2.51 16.24
CA GLY A 364 15.46 1.67 15.08
C GLY A 364 15.20 2.33 13.72
N GLU A 365 14.77 3.61 13.70
CA GLU A 365 14.52 4.33 12.45
C GLU A 365 15.63 5.31 12.10
N ILE A 366 16.27 5.10 10.94
CA ILE A 366 17.37 5.96 10.47
C ILE A 366 16.83 7.21 9.79
N ILE A 367 15.75 7.08 8.98
CA ILE A 367 15.13 8.20 8.27
C ILE A 367 13.88 8.64 9.02
N PRO A 368 13.87 9.82 9.67
CA PRO A 368 12.68 10.32 10.35
C PRO A 368 11.56 10.64 9.36
N ALA A 369 10.30 10.41 9.76
CA ALA A 369 9.13 10.70 8.94
C ALA A 369 9.08 12.14 8.38
N LYS A 370 9.56 13.13 9.17
CA LYS A 370 9.64 14.55 8.73
C LYS A 370 10.57 14.74 7.53
N VAL A 371 11.72 14.05 7.54
CA VAL A 371 12.69 14.09 6.44
C VAL A 371 12.09 13.46 5.20
N ALA A 372 11.43 12.30 5.35
CA ALA A 372 10.74 11.63 4.25
C ALA A 372 9.61 12.50 3.64
N GLN A 373 8.83 13.21 4.45
CA GLN A 373 7.79 14.13 3.97
C GLN A 373 8.36 15.31 3.17
N SER A 374 9.38 16.00 3.73
CA SER A 374 10.04 17.12 3.03
C SER A 374 10.63 16.69 1.68
N PHE A 375 11.11 15.45 1.61
CA PHE A 375 11.61 14.85 0.39
C PHE A 375 10.48 14.57 -0.62
N GLY A 376 9.38 13.98 -0.16
CA GLY A 376 8.20 13.73 -0.99
C GLY A 376 7.66 15.00 -1.66
N GLU A 377 7.70 16.14 -0.96
CA GLU A 377 7.29 17.45 -1.49
C GLU A 377 8.27 17.96 -2.54
N ARG A 378 9.57 17.90 -2.23
CA ARG A 378 10.62 18.46 -3.10
C ARG A 378 10.80 17.68 -4.40
N PHE A 379 10.65 16.36 -4.38
CA PHE A 379 10.91 15.48 -5.53
C PHE A 379 9.64 14.88 -6.15
N ARG A 380 8.45 15.38 -5.78
CA ARG A 380 7.13 14.86 -6.24
C ARG A 380 6.94 13.36 -5.97
N MET A 381 7.53 12.84 -4.90
CA MET A 381 7.45 11.43 -4.48
C MET A 381 6.53 11.24 -3.27
N GLN A 382 5.39 11.92 -3.27
CA GLN A 382 4.41 11.84 -2.19
C GLN A 382 3.96 10.42 -1.84
N PRO A 383 3.69 9.51 -2.82
CA PRO A 383 3.26 8.15 -2.48
C PRO A 383 4.22 7.42 -1.54
N TRP A 384 5.53 7.60 -1.73
CA TRP A 384 6.58 6.97 -0.92
C TRP A 384 6.68 7.61 0.48
N ALA A 385 6.56 8.93 0.56
CA ALA A 385 6.56 9.63 1.85
C ALA A 385 5.32 9.29 2.70
N THR A 386 4.18 9.01 2.06
CA THR A 386 2.94 8.70 2.79
C THR A 386 3.04 7.41 3.60
N LEU A 387 3.91 6.46 3.23
CA LEU A 387 4.12 5.22 3.99
C LEU A 387 4.62 5.46 5.41
N PHE A 388 5.35 6.55 5.65
CA PHE A 388 5.83 6.93 6.99
C PHE A 388 4.72 7.47 7.90
N VAL A 389 3.56 7.79 7.34
CA VAL A 389 2.42 8.29 8.12
C VAL A 389 1.51 7.11 8.46
N PRO A 390 1.31 6.77 9.75
CA PRO A 390 0.37 5.72 10.12
C PRO A 390 -1.03 6.08 9.59
N VAL A 391 -1.77 5.08 9.12
CA VAL A 391 -3.18 5.26 8.72
C VAL A 391 -3.94 5.66 9.98
N ALA A 392 -4.09 6.96 10.22
CA ALA A 392 -5.00 7.45 11.25
C ALA A 392 -6.41 6.98 10.84
N SER A 393 -7.00 6.08 11.63
CA SER A 393 -8.43 5.82 11.55
C SER A 393 -9.14 7.17 11.59
N ALA A 394 -9.98 7.44 10.59
CA ALA A 394 -10.53 8.74 10.23
C ALA A 394 -11.53 9.33 11.27
N ARG A 395 -11.24 9.27 12.57
CA ARG A 395 -12.12 9.72 13.66
C ARG A 395 -11.44 10.36 14.87
N ALA A 396 -10.22 10.87 14.77
CA ALA A 396 -9.64 11.68 15.84
C ALA A 396 -9.19 13.06 15.34
N PRO A 397 -9.58 14.17 16.00
CA PRO A 397 -9.12 15.49 15.62
C PRO A 397 -7.62 15.62 15.85
N VAL A 398 -7.00 16.42 15.00
CA VAL A 398 -5.55 16.69 14.93
C VAL A 398 -5.11 17.44 16.20
N GLY A 399 -4.83 16.69 17.26
CA GLY A 399 -3.80 17.06 18.22
C GLY A 399 -2.49 16.42 17.75
N LEU A 400 -1.41 17.22 17.67
CA LEU A 400 -0.05 16.72 17.51
C LEU A 400 0.25 15.69 18.63
N LYS A 401 -0.09 14.42 18.41
CA LYS A 401 0.45 13.34 19.23
C LYS A 401 1.91 13.24 18.81
N ARG A 402 2.81 13.53 19.77
CA ARG A 402 4.26 13.37 19.65
C ARG A 402 4.56 12.07 18.90
N GLN A 403 5.56 12.13 18.01
CA GLN A 403 6.20 10.95 17.43
C GLN A 403 6.31 9.87 18.50
N ARG A 404 5.93 8.64 18.14
CA ARG A 404 6.02 7.42 18.95
C ARG A 404 7.28 7.49 19.82
N THR A 405 7.12 7.90 21.07
CA THR A 405 8.25 7.98 21.99
C THR A 405 8.59 6.54 22.32
N VAL A 406 9.73 6.11 21.82
CA VAL A 406 10.33 4.81 22.12
C VAL A 406 10.34 4.62 23.64
N GLU A 407 10.15 3.39 24.10
CA GLU A 407 10.30 3.10 25.53
C GLU A 407 11.67 3.60 26.02
N ASP A 408 11.67 4.34 27.13
CA ASP A 408 12.89 4.94 27.66
C ASP A 408 13.98 3.90 27.95
N SER A 409 13.59 2.65 28.26
CA SER A 409 14.48 1.48 28.39
C SER A 409 15.24 1.20 27.09
N ARG A 410 14.52 1.01 25.98
CA ARG A 410 15.09 0.71 24.68
C ARG A 410 15.96 1.85 24.16
N LYS A 411 15.55 3.09 24.39
CA LYS A 411 16.38 4.26 24.07
C LYS A 411 17.71 4.23 24.82
N ARG A 412 17.70 3.93 26.13
CA ARG A 412 18.94 3.81 26.93
C ARG A 412 19.85 2.70 26.41
N GLU A 413 19.29 1.53 26.09
CA GLU A 413 20.05 0.42 25.48
C GLU A 413 20.74 0.85 24.19
N LEU A 414 20.00 1.44 23.25
CA LEU A 414 20.57 1.90 21.98
C LEU A 414 21.62 2.99 22.17
N THR A 415 21.41 3.92 23.11
CA THR A 415 22.42 4.95 23.41
C THR A 415 23.68 4.37 24.02
N ARG A 416 23.59 3.27 24.79
CA ARG A 416 24.77 2.55 25.31
C ARG A 416 25.51 1.85 24.17
N VAL A 417 24.80 1.14 23.29
CA VAL A 417 25.42 0.52 22.11
C VAL A 417 26.11 1.56 21.21
N LEU A 418 25.48 2.72 21.01
CA LEU A 418 26.08 3.82 20.26
C LEU A 418 27.33 4.36 20.95
N LEU A 419 27.32 4.49 22.28
CA LEU A 419 28.50 4.87 23.03
C LEU A 419 29.62 3.86 22.81
N ASP A 420 29.38 2.56 22.97
CA ASP A 420 30.37 1.50 22.74
C ASP A 420 31.01 1.60 21.35
N VAL A 421 30.18 1.78 20.31
CA VAL A 421 30.63 1.96 18.93
C VAL A 421 31.52 3.21 18.79
N TYR A 422 31.15 4.33 19.44
CA TYR A 422 32.00 5.52 19.47
C TYR A 422 33.35 5.28 20.17
N MET A 423 33.37 4.46 21.23
CA MET A 423 34.59 4.13 21.98
C MET A 423 35.54 3.23 21.17
N GLU A 424 35.01 2.31 20.35
CA GLU A 424 35.82 1.51 19.40
C GLU A 424 36.58 2.37 18.38
N GLY A 425 36.09 3.59 18.09
CA GLY A 425 36.73 4.56 17.21
C GLY A 425 38.01 5.21 17.75
N GLY A 426 38.35 4.98 19.01
CA GLY A 426 39.57 5.49 19.64
C GLY A 426 39.68 7.01 19.66
N GLU A 427 40.92 7.53 19.61
CA GLU A 427 41.19 8.98 19.76
C GLU A 427 40.60 9.83 18.63
N ALA A 428 40.45 9.29 17.42
CA ALA A 428 39.89 10.02 16.28
C ALA A 428 38.43 10.43 16.46
N MET A 429 37.71 9.72 17.33
CA MET A 429 36.30 9.94 17.64
C MET A 429 36.08 10.65 18.98
N ALA A 430 37.14 10.88 19.78
CA ALA A 430 37.04 11.39 21.14
C ALA A 430 36.27 12.71 21.26
N ALA A 431 36.43 13.62 20.30
CA ALA A 431 35.71 14.89 20.28
C ALA A 431 34.21 14.70 20.01
N GLN A 432 33.84 13.81 19.08
CA GLN A 432 32.44 13.50 18.78
C GLN A 432 31.79 12.73 19.93
N THR A 433 32.50 11.76 20.52
CA THR A 433 32.01 11.01 21.69
C THR A 433 31.76 11.94 22.87
N ALA A 434 32.65 12.89 23.14
CA ALA A 434 32.44 13.89 24.17
C ALA A 434 31.22 14.78 23.90
N GLN A 435 31.02 15.22 22.65
CA GLN A 435 29.81 15.97 22.27
C GLN A 435 28.53 15.15 22.47
N PHE A 436 28.56 13.86 22.13
CA PHE A 436 27.45 12.94 22.34
C PHE A 436 27.15 12.70 23.82
N ILE A 437 28.18 12.45 24.64
CA ILE A 437 28.02 12.32 26.11
C ILE A 437 27.43 13.60 26.71
N ASN A 438 27.87 14.77 26.24
CA ASN A 438 27.35 16.06 26.68
C ASN A 438 25.87 16.28 26.30
N SER A 439 25.44 15.81 25.12
CA SER A 439 24.03 15.91 24.69
C SER A 439 23.13 14.89 25.38
N GLN A 440 23.61 13.66 25.58
CA GLN A 440 22.86 12.55 26.17
C GLN A 440 23.03 12.42 27.69
N SER A 441 23.51 13.47 28.37
CA SER A 441 23.77 13.49 29.82
C SER A 441 22.60 13.04 30.71
N MET A 442 21.36 13.14 30.21
CA MET A 442 20.17 12.70 30.94
C MET A 442 19.96 11.19 30.92
N ASN A 443 20.41 10.51 29.87
CA ASN A 443 20.13 9.10 29.62
C ASN A 443 21.27 8.16 30.04
N LEU A 444 22.42 8.72 30.43
CA LEU A 444 23.62 7.98 30.77
C LEU A 444 23.97 8.11 32.26
N GLU A 445 24.47 7.03 32.85
CA GLU A 445 24.91 6.96 34.25
C GLU A 445 26.41 7.29 34.35
N ILE A 446 26.77 8.10 35.36
CA ILE A 446 28.12 8.68 35.50
C ILE A 446 29.17 7.58 35.73
N LEU A 447 28.87 6.63 36.62
CA LEU A 447 29.82 5.63 37.07
C LEU A 447 30.19 4.65 35.94
N ASP A 448 29.21 4.21 35.17
CA ASP A 448 29.40 3.33 34.02
C ASP A 448 30.31 3.99 32.97
N ILE A 449 30.02 5.23 32.59
CA ILE A 449 30.80 5.95 31.58
C ILE A 449 32.25 6.15 32.02
N LEU A 450 32.47 6.49 33.29
CA LEU A 450 33.82 6.70 33.83
C LEU A 450 34.65 5.42 33.87
N ALA A 451 34.02 4.25 34.01
CA ALA A 451 34.70 2.97 33.95
C ALA A 451 35.11 2.60 32.51
N ASP A 452 34.29 2.94 31.53
CA ASP A 452 34.49 2.58 30.11
C ASP A 452 35.41 3.56 29.35
N LEU A 453 35.69 4.73 29.94
CA LEU A 453 36.50 5.78 29.32
C LEU A 453 38.01 5.45 29.27
N PRO A 454 38.67 5.59 28.10
CA PRO A 454 40.11 5.42 28.00
C PRO A 454 40.86 6.43 28.89
N PRO A 455 41.90 5.99 29.63
CA PRO A 455 42.66 6.88 30.51
C PRO A 455 43.49 7.92 29.74
N SER A 456 43.62 7.78 28.41
CA SER A 456 44.31 8.74 27.54
C SER A 456 43.48 9.97 27.19
N TRP A 457 42.17 9.98 27.49
CA TRP A 457 41.29 11.07 27.10
C TRP A 457 41.38 12.27 28.04
N PRO A 458 41.40 13.50 27.50
CA PRO A 458 41.57 14.67 28.33
C PRO A 458 40.24 15.05 29.01
N LEU A 459 40.30 15.21 30.33
CA LEU A 459 39.14 15.45 31.21
C LEU A 459 38.30 16.69 30.82
N HIS A 460 38.91 17.69 30.20
CA HIS A 460 38.20 18.92 29.81
C HIS A 460 37.06 18.67 28.81
N LEU A 461 37.14 17.61 28.00
CA LEU A 461 36.07 17.25 27.06
C LEU A 461 34.78 16.78 27.77
N LEU A 462 34.92 16.26 28.98
CA LEU A 462 33.83 15.71 29.80
C LEU A 462 33.36 16.66 30.90
N GLN A 463 33.97 17.84 31.03
CA GLN A 463 33.66 18.80 32.09
C GLN A 463 32.18 19.21 32.09
N ASP A 464 31.60 19.42 30.91
CA ASP A 464 30.19 19.81 30.78
C ASP A 464 29.26 18.67 31.21
N PHE A 465 29.55 17.43 30.81
CA PHE A 465 28.80 16.25 31.24
C PHE A 465 28.91 16.03 32.75
N LEU A 466 30.12 16.06 33.31
CA LEU A 466 30.36 15.86 34.74
C LEU A 466 29.68 16.96 35.57
N SER A 467 29.82 18.22 35.17
CA SER A 467 29.18 19.34 35.89
C SER A 467 27.65 19.25 35.85
N ARG A 468 27.05 18.91 34.70
CA ARG A 468 25.59 18.72 34.58
C ARG A 468 25.09 17.54 35.40
N SER A 469 25.81 16.42 35.34
CA SER A 469 25.41 15.19 36.03
C SER A 469 25.59 15.28 37.55
N PHE A 470 26.67 15.90 38.05
CA PHE A 470 26.83 16.22 39.47
C PHE A 470 25.80 17.23 39.96
N ARG A 471 25.50 18.28 39.18
CA ARG A 471 24.42 19.22 39.55
C ARG A 471 23.07 18.52 39.62
N ARG A 472 22.78 17.60 38.70
CA ARG A 472 21.54 16.82 38.70
C ARG A 472 21.43 15.94 39.93
N THR A 473 22.47 15.19 40.26
CA THR A 473 22.48 14.31 41.45
C THR A 473 22.35 15.12 42.74
N LEU A 474 23.06 16.24 42.87
CA LEU A 474 22.90 17.16 44.01
C LEU A 474 21.50 17.77 44.07
N HIS A 475 20.92 18.17 42.93
CA HIS A 475 19.56 18.69 42.90
C HIS A 475 18.54 17.64 43.35
N ALA A 476 18.63 16.41 42.84
CA ALA A 476 17.75 15.32 43.24
C ALA A 476 17.90 14.99 44.74
N GLN A 477 19.12 15.06 45.28
CA GLN A 477 19.36 14.88 46.71
C GLN A 477 18.71 16.00 47.55
N HIS A 478 18.90 17.26 47.17
CA HIS A 478 18.29 18.39 47.88
C HIS A 478 16.77 18.39 47.77
N GLU A 479 16.22 18.08 46.60
CA GLU A 479 14.78 17.93 46.39
C GLU A 479 14.22 16.80 47.24
N GLY A 480 14.88 15.64 47.29
CA GLY A 480 14.51 14.54 48.17
C GLY A 480 14.56 14.90 49.66
N GLN A 481 15.56 15.69 50.09
CA GLN A 481 15.62 16.20 51.46
C GLN A 481 14.47 17.16 51.79
N LEU A 482 14.11 18.05 50.85
CA LEU A 482 12.98 18.96 51.00
C LEU A 482 11.66 18.20 51.06
N VAL A 483 11.43 17.25 50.15
CA VAL A 483 10.23 16.40 50.15
C VAL A 483 10.13 15.61 51.44
N LYS A 484 11.24 15.04 51.92
CA LYS A 484 11.29 14.33 53.22
C LYS A 484 10.97 15.25 54.40
N ALA A 485 11.48 16.48 54.39
CA ALA A 485 11.20 17.44 55.45
C ALA A 485 9.74 17.90 55.44
N ILE A 486 9.18 18.17 54.25
CA ILE A 486 7.78 18.55 54.07
C ILE A 486 6.87 17.39 54.51
N SER A 487 7.13 16.17 54.05
CA SER A 487 6.33 15.00 54.44
C SER A 487 6.43 14.72 55.94
N ALA A 488 7.61 14.87 56.56
CA ALA A 488 7.76 14.78 58.00
C ALA A 488 6.93 15.84 58.74
N SER A 489 6.91 17.09 58.25
CA SER A 489 6.11 18.17 58.85
C SER A 489 4.61 17.94 58.72
N GLN A 490 4.14 17.46 57.57
CA GLN A 490 2.74 17.10 57.34
C GLN A 490 2.34 15.92 58.23
N ASN A 491 3.21 14.91 58.36
CA ASN A 491 2.97 13.79 59.25
C ASN A 491 2.86 14.24 60.72
N LEU A 492 3.69 15.19 61.15
CA LEU A 492 3.59 15.78 62.49
C LEU A 492 2.28 16.56 62.69
N GLN A 493 1.84 17.32 61.67
CA GLN A 493 0.56 18.04 61.74
C GLN A 493 -0.62 17.07 61.87
N VAL A 494 -0.65 16.03 61.04
CA VAL A 494 -1.67 14.98 61.12
C VAL A 494 -1.62 14.27 62.47
N MET A 495 -0.42 14.00 62.99
CA MET A 495 -0.25 13.41 64.32
C MET A 495 -0.82 14.31 65.42
N ASP A 496 -0.60 15.63 65.37
CA ASP A 496 -1.15 16.59 66.35
C ASP A 496 -2.68 16.68 66.27
N GLU A 497 -3.23 16.79 65.06
CA GLU A 497 -4.69 16.82 64.83
C GLU A 497 -5.37 15.52 65.30
N THR A 498 -4.74 14.37 65.02
CA THR A 498 -5.27 13.06 65.44
C THR A 498 -5.03 12.75 66.91
N TRP A 499 -4.08 13.41 67.58
CA TRP A 499 -3.74 13.14 68.98
C TRP A 499 -4.92 13.32 69.92
N LEU A 500 -5.74 14.36 69.74
CA LEU A 500 -6.93 14.58 70.57
C LEU A 500 -7.93 13.45 70.42
N VAL A 501 -8.18 13.01 69.18
CA VAL A 501 -9.11 11.91 68.87
C VAL A 501 -8.59 10.60 69.46
N LEU A 502 -7.30 10.29 69.29
CA LEU A 502 -6.64 9.12 69.86
C LEU A 502 -6.69 9.14 71.40
N ARG A 503 -6.53 10.32 72.01
CA ARG A 503 -6.62 10.49 73.46
C ARG A 503 -8.05 10.29 73.98
N GLU A 504 -9.06 10.80 73.27
CA GLU A 504 -10.48 10.61 73.63
C GLU A 504 -10.92 9.15 73.52
N GLN A 505 -10.43 8.44 72.50
CA GLN A 505 -10.71 7.01 72.33
C GLN A 505 -10.01 6.13 73.37
N GLY A 506 -8.96 6.66 74.02
CA GLY A 506 -8.19 5.96 75.05
C GLY A 506 -7.25 4.91 74.46
N ALA A 507 -6.24 4.52 75.22
CA ALA A 507 -5.38 3.39 74.85
C ALA A 507 -6.05 2.08 75.29
N ILE A 508 -6.08 1.09 74.40
CA ILE A 508 -6.32 -0.29 74.83
C ILE A 508 -5.02 -0.77 75.46
N VAL A 509 -4.97 -0.80 76.79
CA VAL A 509 -3.83 -1.36 77.52
C VAL A 509 -3.90 -2.87 77.34
N GLU A 510 -3.03 -3.43 76.50
CA GLU A 510 -2.68 -4.84 76.63
C GLU A 510 -1.81 -4.95 77.88
N GLU A 511 -2.43 -5.35 79.00
CA GLU A 511 -1.68 -5.74 80.20
C GLU A 511 -0.69 -6.81 79.78
N ALA A 512 0.59 -6.61 80.11
CA ALA A 512 1.58 -7.66 79.96
C ALA A 512 1.04 -8.85 80.75
N ALA A 513 0.80 -9.97 80.06
CA ALA A 513 0.41 -11.20 80.71
C ALA A 513 1.32 -11.39 81.91
N GLU A 514 0.74 -11.49 83.11
CA GLU A 514 1.48 -11.93 84.29
C GLU A 514 2.19 -13.22 83.85
N ASP A 515 3.52 -13.17 83.81
CA ASP A 515 4.36 -14.34 83.59
C ASP A 515 4.32 -15.17 84.88
N ASP A 516 3.12 -15.65 85.19
CA ASP A 516 2.90 -16.75 86.11
C ASP A 516 3.31 -18.00 85.34
N GLY A 517 4.43 -18.54 85.79
CA GLY A 517 5.15 -19.61 85.13
C GLY A 517 4.33 -20.88 84.89
N ASP A 518 4.97 -21.69 84.06
CA ASP A 518 4.70 -23.09 83.73
C ASP A 518 3.63 -23.34 82.67
N GLY A 519 4.09 -23.67 81.45
CA GLY A 519 3.31 -24.47 80.51
C GLY A 519 3.62 -24.26 79.03
N GLU A 520 4.42 -25.17 78.49
CA GLU A 520 4.49 -25.68 77.11
C GLU A 520 3.64 -25.05 75.98
N ASP A 521 4.33 -24.85 74.86
CA ASP A 521 3.88 -24.99 73.46
C ASP A 521 2.61 -24.26 72.98
N GLY A 522 2.81 -23.28 72.08
CA GLY A 522 1.73 -22.81 71.20
C GLY A 522 2.13 -21.66 70.29
N GLU A 523 2.20 -21.92 68.98
CA GLU A 523 2.32 -20.93 67.91
C GLU A 523 1.39 -19.72 68.13
N LYS A 524 1.96 -18.51 68.29
CA LYS A 524 1.18 -17.27 68.19
C LYS A 524 1.23 -16.72 66.77
N SER A 525 0.23 -17.09 65.99
CA SER A 525 -0.19 -16.38 64.78
C SER A 525 -0.69 -14.98 65.17
N LEU A 526 0.03 -13.93 64.75
CA LEU A 526 -0.47 -12.56 64.80
C LEU A 526 -1.41 -12.33 63.62
N SER A 527 -2.69 -12.63 63.83
CA SER A 527 -3.78 -12.36 62.90
C SER A 527 -4.96 -11.82 63.72
N GLU A 528 -5.63 -10.81 63.18
CA GLU A 528 -6.87 -10.18 63.64
C GLU A 528 -6.76 -9.04 64.67
N LYS A 529 -6.82 -7.81 64.16
CA LYS A 529 -7.55 -6.68 64.78
C LYS A 529 -7.81 -5.60 63.71
N ALA A 530 -8.66 -5.93 62.73
CA ALA A 530 -9.25 -4.96 61.78
C ALA A 530 -10.78 -5.07 61.71
N SER A 531 -11.42 -5.65 62.73
CA SER A 531 -12.87 -5.80 62.80
C SER A 531 -13.36 -5.42 64.19
N GLY A 532 -13.32 -4.13 64.48
CA GLY A 532 -13.75 -3.61 65.78
C GLY A 532 -13.89 -2.10 65.87
N LEU A 533 -13.97 -1.38 64.76
CA LEU A 533 -14.26 0.05 64.74
C LEU A 533 -15.41 0.30 63.76
N GLY A 534 -16.63 0.24 64.29
CA GLY A 534 -17.84 0.66 63.59
C GLY A 534 -17.86 2.18 63.39
N LEU A 535 -17.01 2.67 62.50
CA LEU A 535 -17.02 4.03 61.99
C LEU A 535 -17.38 3.98 60.50
N ASP A 536 -18.54 4.56 60.18
CA ASP A 536 -19.03 4.75 58.84
C ASP A 536 -18.13 5.77 58.12
N VAL A 537 -17.22 5.29 57.28
CA VAL A 537 -16.19 6.08 56.56
C VAL A 537 -16.81 6.97 55.47
N THR A 538 -18.14 7.06 55.38
CA THR A 538 -18.83 7.82 54.32
C THR A 538 -19.06 9.30 54.62
N GLN A 539 -18.70 9.82 55.81
CA GLN A 539 -19.01 11.22 56.20
C GLN A 539 -17.81 12.11 56.57
N LEU A 540 -16.56 11.68 56.40
CA LEU A 540 -15.40 12.56 56.51
C LEU A 540 -14.89 12.93 55.12
N SER A 541 -15.38 14.05 54.58
CA SER A 541 -14.86 14.67 53.37
C SER A 541 -13.50 15.32 53.67
N VAL A 542 -12.44 14.50 53.69
CA VAL A 542 -11.07 15.00 53.50
C VAL A 542 -10.93 15.27 52.01
N THR A 543 -10.70 16.52 51.65
CA THR A 543 -10.37 16.91 50.28
C THR A 543 -9.13 16.15 49.83
N GLU A 544 -9.30 15.18 48.93
CA GLU A 544 -8.21 14.56 48.19
C GLU A 544 -7.45 15.66 47.44
N ILE A 545 -6.29 16.04 47.95
CA ILE A 545 -5.29 16.74 47.16
C ILE A 545 -4.47 15.64 46.49
N SER A 546 -4.81 15.33 45.25
CA SER A 546 -4.05 14.44 44.40
C SER A 546 -2.66 15.04 44.13
N VAL A 547 -1.65 14.57 44.85
CA VAL A 547 -0.26 14.75 44.44
C VAL A 547 0.12 13.52 43.63
N SER A 548 0.20 13.68 42.30
CA SER A 548 0.72 12.67 41.39
C SER A 548 2.22 12.51 41.64
N ALA A 549 2.59 11.62 42.56
CA ALA A 549 3.94 11.11 42.64
C ALA A 549 4.07 9.97 41.64
N ASP A 550 4.84 10.18 40.58
CA ASP A 550 5.25 9.12 39.66
C ASP A 550 6.04 8.05 40.45
N GLU A 551 5.36 6.96 40.82
CA GLU A 551 5.98 5.74 41.30
C GLU A 551 6.79 5.11 40.16
N LYS A 552 8.08 5.45 40.08
CA LYS A 552 9.21 4.58 39.66
C LYS A 552 10.52 5.38 39.67
N ALA A 553 11.00 5.70 40.86
CA ALA A 553 12.42 5.96 41.08
C ALA A 553 12.91 4.93 42.11
N THR A 554 13.44 3.82 41.60
CA THR A 554 14.21 2.83 42.37
C THR A 554 15.40 3.52 43.03
N LEU A 555 15.24 3.93 44.28
CA LEU A 555 16.32 4.37 45.15
C LEU A 555 17.05 3.12 45.67
N HIS A 556 18.09 2.69 44.97
CA HIS A 556 19.12 1.86 45.59
C HIS A 556 19.90 2.74 46.58
N GLY A 557 19.63 2.56 47.87
CA GLY A 557 20.40 3.16 48.95
C GLY A 557 21.78 2.52 49.03
N TYR A 558 22.82 3.34 48.93
CA TYR A 558 24.16 2.97 49.37
C TYR A 558 24.27 3.23 50.86
N ASP A 559 24.50 2.17 51.64
CA ASP A 559 24.88 2.23 53.05
C ASP A 559 26.24 2.94 53.20
N ALA A 560 26.24 4.07 53.91
CA ALA A 560 27.46 4.69 54.41
C ALA A 560 27.62 4.32 55.89
N GLY A 561 28.55 3.41 56.18
CA GLY A 561 28.92 2.99 57.53
C GLY A 561 29.39 4.17 58.38
N GLY A 562 28.75 4.34 59.54
CA GLY A 562 29.14 5.30 60.56
C GLY A 562 30.44 4.89 61.25
N LEU A 563 31.46 5.73 61.11
CA LEU A 563 32.65 5.71 61.96
C LEU A 563 32.31 6.38 63.29
N GLY A 564 32.24 5.57 64.35
CA GLY A 564 32.15 6.03 65.73
C GLY A 564 33.45 6.70 66.17
N VAL A 565 33.31 7.87 66.79
CA VAL A 565 34.39 8.59 67.47
C VAL A 565 34.29 8.25 68.96
N ASP A 566 35.23 7.45 69.45
CA ASP A 566 35.41 7.18 70.87
C ASP A 566 36.14 8.36 71.54
N GLU A 567 35.42 9.13 72.35
CA GLU A 567 36.00 9.96 73.41
C GLU A 567 36.00 9.15 74.72
N ASN A 568 37.17 8.69 75.17
CA ASN A 568 37.47 8.57 76.60
C ASN A 568 38.95 8.25 76.84
N GLY A 569 39.64 9.13 77.58
CA GLY A 569 41.01 8.89 78.01
C GLY A 569 41.70 10.09 78.64
N ARG A 570 41.17 10.59 79.77
CA ARG A 570 41.95 11.38 80.72
C ARG A 570 42.85 10.43 81.51
N SER A 571 44.17 10.68 81.46
CA SER A 571 45.08 10.89 82.59
C SER A 571 46.52 10.93 82.11
#